data_AF-A0A7W0X7Z2-F1
#
_entry.id   AF-A0A7W0X7Z2-F1
#
_cell.length_a   1.000
_cell.length_b   1.000
_cell.length_c   1.000
_cell.angle_alpha   90.00
_cell.angle_beta   90.00
_cell.angle_gamma   90.00
#
_symmetry.space_group_name_H-M   'P 1'
#
loop_
_entity.id
_entity.type
_entity.pdbx_description
1 polymer ?
#
loop_
_entity_poly.entity_id
_entity_poly.type
_entity_poly.pdbx_seq_one_letter_code
_entity_poly.pdbx_strand_id
1 'polypeptide(L)'
;MNTRFPTVLAASLAILLVGSLPAAVAKPKSKPTCAKKGSKTVLASRDARAYTAKRSVNGSPSKRLYGCWKATGRRVALADAFDDGYTTSATFSDVRLAGRYVAWYGTATDVSCKASCPPDYVATKSRVNSWDLRRRKRVRSADATVTSPGLVLTERAGLAWVEGSGPSSQVRAADSSGTRVLDTGAIAPASLRAEISIVSWVRDGVERFARLR
;
A
#
# COMPACT_ATOMS: atom_id res chain seq x y z
N MET A 1 42.53 -11.01 41.96
CA MET A 1 43.65 -11.57 41.18
C MET A 1 43.92 -10.61 40.02
N ASN A 2 45.08 -9.97 40.08
CA ASN A 2 45.56 -8.94 39.16
C ASN A 2 46.39 -9.60 38.06
N THR A 3 46.17 -9.27 36.80
CA THR A 3 47.19 -9.42 35.76
C THR A 3 47.13 -8.26 34.77
N ARG A 4 48.15 -7.41 34.88
CA ARG A 4 48.47 -6.28 33.99
C ARG A 4 49.29 -6.83 32.82
N PHE A 5 48.98 -6.44 31.58
CA PHE A 5 49.81 -6.72 30.41
C PHE A 5 50.45 -5.43 29.87
N PRO A 6 51.72 -5.50 29.40
CA PRO A 6 52.55 -4.34 29.17
C PRO A 6 52.30 -3.68 27.82
N THR A 7 52.49 -2.37 27.86
CA THR A 7 52.48 -1.40 26.77
C THR A 7 53.73 -1.61 25.90
N VAL A 8 53.55 -1.74 24.58
CA VAL A 8 54.65 -1.59 23.60
C VAL A 8 54.28 -0.45 22.66
N LEU A 9 54.97 0.67 22.85
CA LEU A 9 55.00 1.80 21.92
C LEU A 9 55.88 1.42 20.72
N ALA A 10 55.33 1.53 19.51
CA ALA A 10 56.11 1.65 18.28
C ALA A 10 55.57 2.86 17.52
N ALA A 11 56.34 3.96 17.58
CA ALA A 11 56.04 5.22 16.92
C ALA A 11 56.53 5.16 15.47
N SER A 12 55.60 5.07 14.53
CA SER A 12 55.88 5.19 13.09
C SER A 12 55.34 6.53 12.59
N LEU A 13 56.24 7.51 12.48
CA LEU A 13 55.95 8.85 11.97
C LEU A 13 56.00 8.82 10.44
N ALA A 14 54.86 8.53 9.79
CA ALA A 14 54.72 8.58 8.35
C ALA A 14 54.25 9.99 7.92
N ILE A 15 55.12 10.71 7.20
CA ILE A 15 54.86 12.02 6.61
C ILE A 15 53.88 11.84 5.45
N LEU A 16 52.61 12.17 5.68
CA LEU A 16 51.57 12.22 4.65
C LEU A 16 51.66 13.55 3.88
N LEU A 17 52.14 13.50 2.64
CA LEU A 17 52.00 14.60 1.68
C LEU A 17 50.51 14.84 1.41
N VAL A 18 49.97 15.94 1.95
CA VAL A 18 48.60 16.40 1.69
C VAL A 18 48.58 17.08 0.32
N GLY A 19 48.41 16.30 -0.74
CA GLY A 19 48.13 16.82 -2.07
C GLY A 19 46.75 17.48 -2.10
N SER A 20 46.72 18.80 -2.25
CA SER A 20 45.50 19.60 -2.44
C SER A 20 44.89 19.32 -3.81
N LEU A 21 44.16 18.20 -3.93
CA LEU A 21 43.33 17.94 -5.10
C LEU A 21 42.19 18.97 -5.13
N PRO A 22 41.92 19.62 -6.28
CA PRO A 22 40.78 20.51 -6.41
C PRO A 22 39.51 19.72 -6.11
N ALA A 23 38.77 20.16 -5.09
CA ALA A 23 37.49 19.58 -4.73
C ALA A 23 36.53 19.78 -5.91
N ALA A 24 36.39 18.75 -6.74
CA ALA A 24 35.40 18.71 -7.78
C ALA A 24 34.03 18.95 -7.13
N VAL A 25 33.47 20.15 -7.34
CA VAL A 25 32.17 20.54 -6.82
C VAL A 25 31.15 19.61 -7.46
N ALA A 26 30.77 18.57 -6.71
CA ALA A 26 29.83 17.58 -7.19
C ALA A 26 28.52 18.29 -7.51
N LYS A 27 28.13 18.26 -8.80
CA LYS A 27 26.85 18.80 -9.25
C LYS A 27 25.75 18.21 -8.34
N PRO A 28 24.86 19.05 -7.78
CA PRO A 28 23.83 18.56 -6.89
C PRO A 28 23.02 17.49 -7.62
N LYS A 29 23.04 16.25 -7.10
CA LYS A 29 22.26 15.16 -7.66
C LYS A 29 20.80 15.61 -7.69
N SER A 30 20.16 15.54 -8.85
CA SER A 30 18.76 15.91 -8.99
C SER A 30 17.94 15.12 -7.97
N LYS A 31 17.07 15.83 -7.22
CA LYS A 31 16.28 15.19 -6.17
C LYS A 31 15.44 14.07 -6.80
N PRO A 32 15.40 12.87 -6.20
CA PRO A 32 14.57 11.78 -6.72
C PRO A 32 13.11 12.24 -6.85
N THR A 33 12.53 12.18 -8.05
CA THR A 33 11.17 12.68 -8.28
C THR A 33 10.17 11.54 -8.34
N CYS A 34 9.08 11.67 -7.56
CA CYS A 34 7.89 10.84 -7.74
C CYS A 34 7.02 11.31 -8.91
N ALA A 35 7.40 12.36 -9.62
CA ALA A 35 6.70 12.96 -10.76
C ALA A 35 7.15 12.29 -12.06
N LYS A 36 6.39 11.30 -12.53
CA LYS A 36 6.67 10.60 -13.79
C LYS A 36 5.82 11.16 -14.94
N LYS A 37 6.45 11.46 -16.08
CA LYS A 37 5.74 11.84 -17.32
C LYS A 37 4.72 10.75 -17.69
N GLY A 38 3.52 11.17 -18.09
CA GLY A 38 2.43 10.25 -18.46
C GLY A 38 1.75 9.54 -17.27
N SER A 39 2.04 9.92 -16.02
CA SER A 39 1.34 9.42 -14.84
C SER A 39 0.21 10.33 -14.39
N LYS A 40 -0.90 9.76 -13.92
CA LYS A 40 -2.01 10.48 -13.27
C LYS A 40 -1.95 10.24 -11.76
N THR A 41 -1.82 11.30 -10.96
CA THR A 41 -1.92 11.19 -9.49
C THR A 41 -3.31 10.70 -9.12
N VAL A 42 -3.39 9.71 -8.24
CA VAL A 42 -4.64 9.28 -7.61
C VAL A 42 -4.77 9.96 -6.25
N LEU A 43 -3.73 9.84 -5.42
CA LEU A 43 -3.65 10.48 -4.11
C LEU A 43 -2.21 10.92 -3.83
N ALA A 44 -2.05 11.94 -2.98
CA ALA A 44 -0.76 12.37 -2.49
C ALA A 44 -0.85 12.77 -1.00
N SER A 45 0.20 12.46 -0.25
CA SER A 45 0.41 12.90 1.13
C SER A 45 1.74 13.67 1.20
N ARG A 46 2.13 14.16 2.38
CA ARG A 46 3.48 14.72 2.58
C ARG A 46 4.56 13.72 2.18
N ASP A 47 4.38 12.45 2.52
CA ASP A 47 5.46 11.46 2.46
C ASP A 47 5.42 10.57 1.21
N ALA A 48 4.26 10.46 0.54
CA ALA A 48 4.07 9.54 -0.58
C ALA A 48 3.16 10.08 -1.68
N ARG A 49 3.19 9.40 -2.83
CA ARG A 49 2.27 9.60 -3.95
C ARG A 49 1.78 8.25 -4.46
N ALA A 50 0.47 8.08 -4.56
CA ALA A 50 -0.16 7.00 -5.31
C ALA A 50 -0.56 7.53 -6.68
N TYR A 51 -0.20 6.84 -7.76
CA TYR A 51 -0.48 7.29 -9.11
C TYR A 51 -0.70 6.10 -10.05
N THR A 52 -1.37 6.36 -11.17
CA THR A 52 -1.54 5.38 -12.24
C THR A 52 -0.70 5.76 -13.45
N ALA A 53 -0.26 4.74 -14.19
CA ALA A 53 0.34 4.92 -15.51
C ALA A 53 -0.26 3.91 -16.49
N LYS A 54 -0.47 4.35 -17.74
CA LYS A 54 -0.86 3.47 -18.83
C LYS A 54 0.25 2.45 -19.11
N ARG A 55 -0.16 1.23 -19.44
CA ARG A 55 0.66 0.08 -19.81
C ARG A 55 -0.04 -0.63 -20.98
N SER A 56 0.69 -1.53 -21.62
CA SER A 56 0.11 -2.56 -22.49
C SER A 56 0.52 -3.91 -21.93
N VAL A 57 -0.41 -4.85 -21.88
CA VAL A 57 -0.17 -6.25 -21.51
C VAL A 57 -0.73 -7.07 -22.67
N ASN A 58 0.13 -7.81 -23.36
CA ASN A 58 -0.23 -8.61 -24.54
C ASN A 58 -0.97 -7.81 -25.64
N GLY A 59 -0.59 -6.55 -25.85
CA GLY A 59 -1.25 -5.67 -26.83
C GLY A 59 -2.49 -4.95 -26.29
N SER A 60 -3.11 -5.46 -25.22
CA SER A 60 -4.30 -4.85 -24.61
C SER A 60 -3.96 -3.64 -23.72
N PRO A 61 -4.76 -2.55 -23.77
CA PRO A 61 -4.61 -1.43 -22.86
C PRO A 61 -4.74 -1.87 -21.40
N SER A 62 -3.78 -1.46 -20.57
CA SER A 62 -3.81 -1.71 -19.13
C SER A 62 -3.39 -0.48 -18.34
N LYS A 63 -3.69 -0.49 -17.05
CA LYS A 63 -3.36 0.57 -16.11
C LYS A 63 -2.70 -0.04 -14.89
N ARG A 64 -1.57 0.52 -14.46
CA ARG A 64 -0.89 0.06 -13.25
C ARG A 64 -0.94 1.11 -12.17
N LEU A 65 -1.34 0.71 -10.97
CA LEU A 65 -1.22 1.50 -9.75
C LEU A 65 0.22 1.39 -9.22
N TYR A 66 0.82 2.54 -8.96
CA TYR A 66 2.11 2.67 -8.31
C TYR A 66 1.97 3.46 -7.02
N GLY A 67 2.80 3.10 -6.04
CA GLY A 67 3.11 3.96 -4.90
C GLY A 67 4.55 4.41 -4.98
N CYS A 68 4.81 5.67 -4.65
CA CYS A 68 6.14 6.26 -4.61
C CYS A 68 6.43 6.91 -3.27
N TRP A 69 7.56 6.52 -2.67
CA TRP A 69 8.08 7.09 -1.44
C TRP A 69 8.88 8.36 -1.76
N LYS A 70 8.36 9.53 -1.36
CA LYS A 70 8.91 10.83 -1.80
C LYS A 70 10.34 11.05 -1.32
N ALA A 71 10.70 10.60 -0.12
CA ALA A 71 12.03 10.87 0.43
C ALA A 71 13.16 10.22 -0.38
N THR A 72 12.90 9.15 -1.14
CA THR A 72 13.92 8.50 -1.98
C THR A 72 13.54 8.41 -3.45
N GLY A 73 12.34 8.87 -3.84
CA GLY A 73 11.78 8.71 -5.19
C GLY A 73 11.56 7.25 -5.60
N ARG A 74 11.72 6.29 -4.69
CA ARG A 74 11.57 4.87 -4.98
C ARG A 74 10.09 4.55 -5.18
N ARG A 75 9.77 3.89 -6.29
CA ARG A 75 8.42 3.44 -6.64
C ARG A 75 8.27 1.92 -6.53
N VAL A 76 7.05 1.49 -6.27
CA VAL A 76 6.63 0.08 -6.25
C VAL A 76 5.35 -0.06 -7.07
N ALA A 77 5.25 -1.13 -7.86
CA ALA A 77 4.02 -1.54 -8.51
C ALA A 77 3.10 -2.20 -7.47
N LEU A 78 1.85 -1.73 -7.37
CA LEU A 78 0.92 -2.16 -6.34
C LEU A 78 -0.18 -3.07 -6.91
N ALA A 79 -0.78 -2.66 -8.01
CA ALA A 79 -1.87 -3.40 -8.65
C ALA A 79 -1.88 -3.14 -10.17
N ASP A 80 -2.42 -4.08 -10.91
CA ASP A 80 -2.74 -3.93 -12.32
C ASP A 80 -4.25 -3.91 -12.51
N ALA A 81 -4.69 -3.14 -13.51
CA ALA A 81 -6.03 -3.18 -14.06
C ALA A 81 -5.91 -3.46 -15.55
N PHE A 82 -6.50 -4.57 -16.00
CA PHE A 82 -6.48 -5.03 -17.37
C PHE A 82 -7.70 -5.91 -17.64
N ASP A 83 -8.00 -6.07 -18.92
CA ASP A 83 -8.99 -7.02 -19.41
C ASP A 83 -8.39 -7.61 -20.70
N ASP A 84 -8.18 -8.92 -20.74
CA ASP A 84 -7.68 -9.59 -21.94
C ASP A 84 -8.78 -9.81 -23.00
N GLY A 85 -10.03 -9.49 -22.68
CA GLY A 85 -11.20 -9.67 -23.54
C GLY A 85 -11.61 -11.13 -23.71
N TYR A 86 -11.06 -12.04 -22.91
CA TYR A 86 -11.22 -13.48 -23.10
C TYR A 86 -11.44 -14.26 -21.82
N THR A 87 -10.43 -14.32 -20.94
CA THR A 87 -10.41 -15.24 -19.79
C THR A 87 -9.90 -14.63 -18.50
N THR A 88 -9.18 -13.51 -18.56
CA THR A 88 -8.54 -12.93 -17.39
C THR A 88 -8.75 -11.42 -17.35
N SER A 89 -9.14 -10.94 -16.17
CA SER A 89 -9.26 -9.52 -15.92
C SER A 89 -8.85 -9.19 -14.49
N ALA A 90 -8.36 -7.97 -14.30
CA ALA A 90 -8.09 -7.43 -12.99
C ALA A 90 -8.53 -5.97 -12.94
N THR A 91 -9.01 -5.53 -11.80
CA THR A 91 -9.33 -4.13 -11.53
C THR A 91 -8.89 -3.75 -10.12
N PHE A 92 -8.74 -2.44 -9.89
CA PHE A 92 -8.55 -1.90 -8.56
C PHE A 92 -9.38 -0.62 -8.40
N SER A 93 -9.86 -0.39 -7.19
CA SER A 93 -10.65 0.77 -6.80
C SER A 93 -10.36 1.15 -5.34
N ASP A 94 -11.11 2.13 -4.83
CA ASP A 94 -11.05 2.57 -3.42
C ASP A 94 -9.64 2.84 -2.90
N VAL A 95 -8.78 3.43 -3.74
CA VAL A 95 -7.40 3.73 -3.33
C VAL A 95 -7.42 4.70 -2.15
N ARG A 96 -6.64 4.39 -1.10
CA ARG A 96 -6.43 5.22 0.09
C ARG A 96 -4.95 5.41 0.35
N LEU A 97 -4.61 6.54 0.94
CA LEU A 97 -3.23 6.91 1.26
C LEU A 97 -3.20 7.59 2.63
N ALA A 98 -2.38 7.06 3.55
CA ALA A 98 -2.16 7.63 4.88
C ALA A 98 -0.66 7.60 5.19
N GLY A 99 -0.05 8.77 5.29
CA GLY A 99 1.41 8.91 5.42
C GLY A 99 2.16 8.16 4.31
N ARG A 100 2.88 7.10 4.71
CA ARG A 100 3.68 6.22 3.82
C ARG A 100 2.97 4.97 3.31
N TYR A 101 1.73 4.75 3.73
CA TYR A 101 0.97 3.54 3.45
C TYR A 101 -0.05 3.79 2.35
N VAL A 102 -0.16 2.85 1.41
CA VAL A 102 -1.21 2.85 0.38
C VAL A 102 -2.08 1.63 0.59
N ALA A 103 -3.38 1.79 0.42
CA ALA A 103 -4.33 0.70 0.37
C ALA A 103 -5.21 0.79 -0.87
N TRP A 104 -5.75 -0.33 -1.29
CA TRP A 104 -6.69 -0.42 -2.40
C TRP A 104 -7.55 -1.67 -2.25
N TYR A 105 -8.73 -1.63 -2.85
CA TYR A 105 -9.54 -2.80 -3.14
C TYR A 105 -9.17 -3.30 -4.54
N GLY A 106 -8.96 -4.60 -4.69
CA GLY A 106 -8.62 -5.22 -5.97
C GLY A 106 -9.44 -6.47 -6.22
N THR A 107 -9.86 -6.65 -7.46
CA THR A 107 -10.58 -7.83 -7.93
C THR A 107 -9.82 -8.42 -9.11
N ALA A 108 -9.67 -9.73 -9.13
CA ALA A 108 -9.09 -10.47 -10.25
C ALA A 108 -10.00 -11.63 -10.60
N THR A 109 -10.28 -11.80 -11.89
CA THR A 109 -11.05 -12.90 -12.45
C THR A 109 -10.16 -13.72 -13.35
N ASP A 110 -10.22 -15.04 -13.21
CA ASP A 110 -9.61 -16.00 -14.11
C ASP A 110 -10.66 -17.08 -14.41
N VAL A 111 -11.00 -17.25 -15.68
CA VAL A 111 -11.91 -18.31 -16.18
C VAL A 111 -11.22 -19.12 -17.28
N SER A 112 -9.88 -19.14 -17.27
CA SER A 112 -9.07 -19.81 -18.30
C SER A 112 -9.34 -21.32 -18.41
N CYS A 113 -9.77 -21.97 -17.32
CA CYS A 113 -10.17 -23.37 -17.32
C CYS A 113 -11.51 -23.67 -18.01
N LYS A 114 -12.36 -22.66 -18.27
CA LYS A 114 -13.67 -22.81 -18.92
C LYS A 114 -14.51 -23.92 -18.28
N ALA A 115 -14.93 -24.93 -19.05
CA ALA A 115 -15.71 -26.07 -18.56
C ALA A 115 -14.90 -27.06 -17.71
N SER A 116 -13.57 -26.94 -17.69
CA SER A 116 -12.65 -27.81 -16.95
C SER A 116 -12.27 -27.26 -15.57
N CYS A 117 -12.95 -26.21 -15.10
CA CYS A 117 -12.70 -25.69 -13.76
C CYS A 117 -13.17 -26.70 -12.70
N PRO A 118 -12.38 -26.95 -11.63
CA PRO A 118 -12.83 -27.76 -10.50
C PRO A 118 -14.15 -27.25 -9.91
N PRO A 119 -15.00 -28.12 -9.33
CA PRO A 119 -16.30 -27.71 -8.77
C PRO A 119 -16.23 -26.61 -7.70
N ASP A 120 -15.11 -26.47 -7.00
CA ASP A 120 -14.86 -25.48 -5.95
C ASP A 120 -14.07 -24.26 -6.43
N TYR A 121 -13.83 -24.13 -7.75
CA TYR A 121 -13.05 -23.05 -8.31
C TYR A 121 -13.81 -21.71 -8.25
N VAL A 122 -13.30 -20.80 -7.42
CA VAL A 122 -13.77 -19.42 -7.35
C VAL A 122 -12.98 -18.57 -8.36
N ALA A 123 -13.60 -18.33 -9.51
CA ALA A 123 -13.01 -17.57 -10.62
C ALA A 123 -12.63 -16.14 -10.24
N THR A 124 -13.46 -15.48 -9.44
CA THR A 124 -13.26 -14.08 -9.04
C THR A 124 -12.81 -13.98 -7.59
N LYS A 125 -11.62 -13.42 -7.37
CA LYS A 125 -11.06 -13.17 -6.04
C LYS A 125 -10.98 -11.67 -5.80
N SER A 126 -11.48 -11.25 -4.65
CA SER A 126 -11.50 -9.84 -4.25
C SER A 126 -10.79 -9.66 -2.91
N ARG A 127 -9.95 -8.62 -2.83
CA ARG A 127 -9.07 -8.38 -1.67
C ARG A 127 -8.89 -6.90 -1.37
N VAL A 128 -8.81 -6.58 -0.09
CA VAL A 128 -8.21 -5.34 0.38
C VAL A 128 -6.73 -5.56 0.67
N ASN A 129 -5.89 -4.63 0.23
CA ASN A 129 -4.45 -4.71 0.41
C ASN A 129 -3.94 -3.43 1.06
N SER A 130 -2.88 -3.51 1.87
CA SER A 130 -2.09 -2.36 2.29
C SER A 130 -0.59 -2.59 2.09
N TRP A 131 0.13 -1.53 1.74
CA TRP A 131 1.54 -1.58 1.40
C TRP A 131 2.33 -0.45 2.07
N ASP A 132 3.46 -0.79 2.67
CA ASP A 132 4.43 0.17 3.22
C ASP A 132 5.40 0.59 2.11
N LEU A 133 5.30 1.82 1.63
CA LEU A 133 6.14 2.30 0.54
C LEU A 133 7.61 2.52 0.94
N ARG A 134 7.87 2.82 2.22
CA ARG A 134 9.23 2.97 2.74
C ARG A 134 9.93 1.62 2.76
N ARG A 135 9.25 0.59 3.27
CA ARG A 135 9.80 -0.77 3.40
C ARG A 135 9.60 -1.63 2.15
N ARG A 136 8.79 -1.18 1.20
CA ARG A 136 8.44 -1.88 -0.05
C ARG A 136 7.86 -3.27 0.21
N LYS A 137 6.98 -3.38 1.21
CA LYS A 137 6.36 -4.66 1.59
C LYS A 137 4.85 -4.52 1.74
N ARG A 138 4.12 -5.57 1.37
CA ARG A 138 2.72 -5.72 1.74
C ARG A 138 2.63 -5.87 3.26
N VAL A 139 1.74 -5.10 3.88
CA VAL A 139 1.54 -5.10 5.32
C VAL A 139 0.29 -5.88 5.69
N ARG A 140 -0.80 -5.70 4.94
CA ARG A 140 -2.06 -6.44 5.11
C ARG A 140 -2.60 -6.90 3.76
N SER A 141 -3.31 -8.02 3.81
CA SER A 141 -4.09 -8.58 2.72
C SER A 141 -5.22 -9.36 3.36
N ALA A 142 -6.46 -9.09 2.98
CA ALA A 142 -7.62 -9.86 3.40
C ALA A 142 -8.56 -10.03 2.22
N ASP A 143 -9.16 -11.23 2.11
CA ASP A 143 -10.27 -11.44 1.20
C ASP A 143 -11.43 -10.55 1.65
N ALA A 144 -12.04 -9.85 0.69
CA ALA A 144 -13.03 -8.83 0.97
C ALA A 144 -13.96 -8.58 -0.21
N THR A 145 -15.18 -8.14 0.07
CA THR A 145 -16.14 -7.62 -0.93
C THR A 145 -16.56 -6.21 -0.52
N VAL A 146 -15.82 -5.20 -0.98
CA VAL A 146 -15.99 -3.81 -0.52
C VAL A 146 -17.17 -3.15 -1.22
N THR A 147 -18.08 -2.58 -0.44
CA THR A 147 -19.14 -1.68 -0.92
C THR A 147 -18.57 -0.27 -1.10
N SER A 148 -18.41 0.17 -2.34
CA SER A 148 -17.76 1.46 -2.66
C SER A 148 -18.71 2.66 -2.51
N PRO A 149 -18.26 3.80 -1.93
CA PRO A 149 -17.01 3.96 -1.19
C PRO A 149 -17.12 3.32 0.19
N GLY A 150 -16.10 2.57 0.61
CA GLY A 150 -16.18 1.85 1.89
C GLY A 150 -14.88 1.23 2.33
N LEU A 151 -13.75 1.86 2.03
CA LEU A 151 -12.42 1.46 2.51
C LEU A 151 -11.73 2.66 3.16
N VAL A 152 -11.09 2.43 4.30
CA VAL A 152 -10.25 3.43 4.99
C VAL A 152 -8.93 2.83 5.42
N LEU A 153 -7.93 3.70 5.58
CA LEU A 153 -6.56 3.34 5.93
C LEU A 153 -6.03 4.28 7.01
N THR A 154 -5.44 3.71 8.05
CA THR A 154 -4.76 4.45 9.12
C THR A 154 -3.27 4.65 8.82
N GLU A 155 -2.64 5.61 9.50
CA GLU A 155 -1.19 5.84 9.41
C GLU A 155 -0.34 4.69 10.00
N ARG A 156 -0.97 3.70 10.64
CA ARG A 156 -0.33 2.47 11.14
C ARG A 156 -0.57 1.26 10.25
N ALA A 157 -1.10 1.47 9.03
CA ALA A 157 -1.44 0.45 8.05
C ALA A 157 -2.61 -0.48 8.42
N GLY A 158 -3.39 -0.13 9.45
CA GLY A 158 -4.67 -0.77 9.74
C GLY A 158 -5.71 -0.39 8.70
N LEU A 159 -6.49 -1.37 8.28
CA LEU A 159 -7.58 -1.23 7.31
C LEU A 159 -8.92 -1.40 8.01
N ALA A 160 -9.92 -0.67 7.56
CA ALA A 160 -11.32 -1.03 7.78
C ALA A 160 -12.12 -0.85 6.49
N TRP A 161 -13.14 -1.68 6.30
CA TRP A 161 -13.99 -1.62 5.13
C TRP A 161 -15.43 -2.04 5.43
N VAL A 162 -16.35 -1.66 4.54
CA VAL A 162 -17.75 -2.08 4.59
C VAL A 162 -18.00 -3.16 3.55
N GLU A 163 -18.65 -4.24 3.97
CA GLU A 163 -19.14 -5.31 3.10
C GLU A 163 -20.67 -5.40 3.19
N GLY A 164 -21.30 -5.89 2.13
CA GLY A 164 -22.74 -6.11 2.08
C GLY A 164 -23.56 -4.83 1.83
N SER A 165 -24.87 -4.96 1.98
CA SER A 165 -25.82 -3.87 1.79
C SER A 165 -27.00 -4.01 2.74
N GLY A 166 -27.68 -2.89 3.00
CA GLY A 166 -28.86 -2.87 3.88
C GLY A 166 -28.54 -3.34 5.31
N PRO A 167 -29.47 -4.05 5.98
CA PRO A 167 -29.38 -4.36 7.41
C PRO A 167 -28.33 -5.43 7.74
N SER A 168 -27.79 -6.14 6.75
CA SER A 168 -26.76 -7.17 6.92
C SER A 168 -25.35 -6.68 6.56
N SER A 169 -25.17 -5.37 6.35
CA SER A 169 -23.85 -4.80 6.12
C SER A 169 -22.93 -5.05 7.31
N GLN A 170 -21.63 -5.17 7.07
CA GLN A 170 -20.62 -5.36 8.11
C GLN A 170 -19.50 -4.33 7.97
N VAL A 171 -19.05 -3.77 9.09
CA VAL A 171 -17.74 -3.11 9.15
C VAL A 171 -16.72 -4.15 9.55
N ARG A 172 -15.70 -4.35 8.72
CA ARG A 172 -14.60 -5.27 8.96
C ARG A 172 -13.29 -4.51 9.09
N ALA A 173 -12.32 -5.12 9.75
CA ALA A 173 -10.99 -4.54 9.90
C ALA A 173 -9.90 -5.59 9.76
N ALA A 174 -8.72 -5.13 9.33
CA ALA A 174 -7.48 -5.90 9.32
C ALA A 174 -6.35 -5.03 9.88
N ASP A 175 -5.81 -5.43 11.04
CA ASP A 175 -4.78 -4.70 11.76
C ASP A 175 -3.73 -5.66 12.35
N SER A 176 -2.96 -5.28 13.37
CA SER A 176 -1.94 -6.19 13.96
C SER A 176 -2.54 -7.39 14.68
N SER A 177 -3.82 -7.36 15.04
CA SER A 177 -4.55 -8.46 15.69
C SER A 177 -5.27 -9.38 14.70
N GLY A 178 -5.02 -9.22 13.39
CA GLY A 178 -5.67 -10.01 12.35
C GLY A 178 -6.93 -9.37 11.79
N THR A 179 -7.75 -10.18 11.13
CA THR A 179 -8.99 -9.77 10.48
C THR A 179 -10.19 -10.05 11.38
N ARG A 180 -11.10 -9.07 11.57
CA ARG A 180 -12.31 -9.23 12.40
C ARG A 180 -13.47 -8.38 11.91
N VAL A 181 -14.68 -8.74 12.34
CA VAL A 181 -15.88 -7.88 12.23
C VAL A 181 -15.84 -6.89 13.41
N LEU A 182 -16.00 -5.61 13.12
CA LEU A 182 -16.14 -4.55 14.11
C LEU A 182 -17.60 -4.26 14.43
N ASP A 183 -18.47 -4.36 13.43
CA ASP A 183 -19.89 -4.06 13.56
C ASP A 183 -20.74 -4.69 12.47
N THR A 184 -22.04 -4.85 12.74
CA THR A 184 -23.06 -5.33 11.80
C THR A 184 -24.33 -4.48 11.93
N GLY A 185 -24.99 -4.20 10.81
CA GLY A 185 -26.27 -3.47 10.76
C GLY A 185 -26.43 -2.63 9.50
N ALA A 186 -27.40 -1.69 9.48
CA ALA A 186 -27.56 -0.77 8.37
C ALA A 186 -26.47 0.32 8.40
N ILE A 187 -25.32 -0.01 7.82
CA ILE A 187 -24.14 0.85 7.76
C ILE A 187 -24.20 1.69 6.48
N ALA A 188 -23.97 3.00 6.60
CA ALA A 188 -23.77 3.87 5.44
C ALA A 188 -22.31 3.79 4.98
N PRO A 189 -21.95 3.16 3.84
CA PRO A 189 -20.54 2.92 3.48
C PRO A 189 -19.72 4.21 3.38
N ALA A 190 -20.32 5.24 2.79
CA ALA A 190 -19.73 6.56 2.63
C ALA A 190 -19.49 7.31 3.96
N SER A 191 -19.98 6.82 5.09
CA SER A 191 -19.70 7.38 6.43
C SER A 191 -18.41 6.86 7.05
N LEU A 192 -17.81 5.79 6.52
CA LEU A 192 -16.62 5.18 7.10
C LEU A 192 -15.42 6.15 7.01
N ARG A 193 -14.80 6.46 8.16
CA ARG A 193 -13.64 7.35 8.29
C ARG A 193 -12.56 6.67 9.13
N ALA A 194 -11.33 7.17 9.01
CA ALA A 194 -10.21 6.76 9.86
C ALA A 194 -9.37 7.97 10.25
N GLU A 195 -9.01 8.04 11.53
CA GLU A 195 -8.11 9.03 12.08
C GLU A 195 -7.17 8.35 13.08
N ILE A 196 -5.86 8.50 12.87
CA ILE A 196 -4.80 7.88 13.69
C ILE A 196 -4.96 6.35 13.79
N SER A 197 -5.72 5.87 14.77
CA SER A 197 -6.04 4.45 15.00
C SER A 197 -7.53 4.23 15.27
N ILE A 198 -8.37 5.26 15.18
CA ILE A 198 -9.81 5.19 15.36
C ILE A 198 -10.45 5.13 13.99
N VAL A 199 -11.38 4.20 13.82
CA VAL A 199 -12.30 4.15 12.69
C VAL A 199 -13.68 4.51 13.20
N SER A 200 -14.39 5.36 12.47
CA SER A 200 -15.77 5.75 12.77
C SER A 200 -16.68 5.52 11.56
N TRP A 201 -17.95 5.25 11.82
CA TRP A 201 -18.99 5.01 10.81
C TRP A 201 -20.37 5.33 11.39
N VAL A 202 -21.37 5.44 10.53
CA VAL A 202 -22.77 5.60 10.90
C VAL A 202 -23.49 4.27 10.69
N ARG A 203 -24.16 3.78 11.74
CA ARG A 203 -25.07 2.64 11.73
C ARG A 203 -26.43 3.09 12.25
N ASP A 204 -27.49 2.88 11.47
CA ASP A 204 -28.87 3.27 11.83
C ASP A 204 -28.98 4.75 12.24
N GLY A 205 -28.26 5.64 11.55
CA GLY A 205 -28.21 7.07 11.87
C GLY A 205 -27.37 7.45 13.09
N VAL A 206 -26.80 6.46 13.81
CA VAL A 206 -25.98 6.69 15.01
C VAL A 206 -24.50 6.49 14.68
N GLU A 207 -23.67 7.46 15.08
CA GLU A 207 -22.21 7.34 14.95
C GLU A 207 -21.66 6.25 15.89
N ARG A 208 -20.73 5.47 15.35
CA ARG A 208 -20.01 4.37 16.01
C ARG A 208 -18.53 4.54 15.75
N PHE A 209 -17.72 4.01 16.65
CA PHE A 209 -16.28 4.00 16.50
C PHE A 209 -15.65 2.76 17.10
N ALA A 210 -14.49 2.38 16.58
CA ALA A 210 -13.64 1.34 17.11
C ALA A 210 -12.16 1.70 16.93
N ARG A 211 -11.30 1.12 17.77
CA ARG A 211 -9.86 1.27 17.66
C ARG A 211 -9.26 0.09 16.88
N LEU A 212 -8.40 0.41 15.91
CA LEU A 212 -7.50 -0.52 15.26
C LEU A 212 -6.22 -0.67 16.10
N ARG A 213 -5.73 -1.90 16.22
CA ARG A 213 -4.54 -2.27 17.00
C ARG A 213 -3.28 -2.22 16.16
#